data_AF-A0A3M5TYV1-F1
#
_entry.id   AF-A0A3M5TYV1-F1
#
_cell.length_a   1.000
_cell.length_b   1.000
_cell.length_c   1.000
_cell.angle_alpha   90.00
_cell.angle_beta   90.00
_cell.angle_gamma   90.00
#
_symmetry.space_group_name_H-M   'P 1'
#
loop_
_entity.id
_entity.type
_entity.pdbx_description
1 polymer ?
#
loop_
_entity_poly.entity_id
_entity_poly.type
_entity_poly.pdbx_seq_one_letter_code
_entity_poly.pdbx_strand_id
1 'polypeptide(L)'
;MYWLTVLRDWQRKYNPITRLTPWVDCSKRTGLSKKKLARKGSNTFLFRGFGEDQPPTFAPSLTTRLAAALYNIQPKNLTLATFEEGARPSALTAYESRFTPHSMRVSLITAYVAEFGMPIHIIMKIAGHASIVMSVYYTKIGGAKMRHAMAEGEKRALMNKAVHAQLMIEQNRIDELRHQLVANSEEALAALMSGMTGTQLVRDYGICPYAGSRCEDGGPALNSLAYGATPAGYLGMQNCPRCRHFITGPVFLGGLSALWTEISLTVTLVFEQYSALETQTAENKQLIQALDREEVMCMRAGIEFDEARRLGLELANSRLHADMESLATKMDLHLCDMQAITRLINDSRVVLNNQAEASAEGEEMPLQLIATDRSDIEVEYEETSFYQHLNEVCVNATIYQSSSALMATPRRSQIIDRMAQLNDLRPNMFNLSEKEQLILGNQVTDFFLTRLHSWNKVNKLISGELLIDDLHGPDRISKPDFARLLETKPSLNSTALPFMEQTESIDLEAFA
;
A
#
# COMPACT_ATOMS: atom_id res chain seq x y z
N MET A 1 0.07 3.14 36.47
CA MET A 1 -0.17 3.38 37.92
C MET A 1 -1.43 4.18 38.22
N TYR A 2 -1.82 5.15 37.38
CA TYR A 2 -3.03 5.97 37.57
C TYR A 2 -4.31 5.14 37.81
N TRP A 3 -4.69 4.26 36.88
CA TRP A 3 -5.91 3.46 37.00
C TRP A 3 -5.97 2.54 38.22
N LEU A 4 -4.85 1.96 38.63
CA LEU A 4 -4.78 1.14 39.86
C LEU A 4 -5.10 1.97 41.11
N THR A 5 -4.67 3.23 41.12
CA THR A 5 -4.92 4.17 42.22
C THR A 5 -6.40 4.57 42.25
N VAL A 6 -6.95 4.95 41.10
CA VAL A 6 -8.38 5.30 40.96
C VAL A 6 -9.28 4.15 41.39
N LEU A 7 -9.00 2.94 40.92
CA LEU A 7 -9.80 1.75 41.26
C LEU A 7 -9.66 1.34 42.72
N ARG A 8 -8.46 1.46 43.29
CA ARG A 8 -8.24 1.25 44.73
C ARG A 8 -9.06 2.22 45.57
N ASP A 9 -9.02 3.51 45.23
CA ASP A 9 -9.71 4.55 45.99
C ASP A 9 -11.24 4.42 45.86
N TRP A 10 -11.73 4.07 44.67
CA TRP A 10 -13.12 3.70 44.45
C TRP A 10 -13.53 2.50 45.32
N GLN A 11 -12.76 1.42 45.30
CA GLN A 11 -13.07 0.22 46.09
C GLN A 11 -12.94 0.48 47.59
N ARG A 12 -12.04 1.35 48.03
CA ARG A 12 -11.93 1.78 49.44
C ARG A 12 -13.16 2.54 49.90
N LYS A 13 -13.73 3.39 49.05
CA LYS A 13 -14.94 4.17 49.36
C LYS A 13 -16.19 3.31 49.43
N TYR A 14 -16.38 2.39 48.48
CA TYR A 14 -17.64 1.65 48.32
C TYR A 14 -17.60 0.19 48.81
N ASN A 15 -16.42 -0.40 49.00
CA ASN A 15 -16.25 -1.78 49.48
C ASN A 15 -15.00 -1.91 50.40
N PRO A 16 -15.00 -1.21 51.56
CA PRO A 16 -13.86 -1.16 52.46
C PRO A 16 -13.54 -2.53 53.08
N ILE A 17 -12.30 -2.71 53.51
CA ILE A 17 -11.85 -3.89 54.25
C ILE A 17 -11.53 -3.53 55.69
N THR A 18 -11.83 -4.44 56.59
CA THR A 18 -11.53 -4.31 58.03
C THR A 18 -10.19 -4.94 58.41
N ARG A 19 -9.68 -5.87 57.60
CA ARG A 19 -8.42 -6.58 57.82
C ARG A 19 -7.69 -6.89 56.51
N LEU A 20 -6.40 -7.16 56.61
CA LEU A 20 -5.64 -7.78 55.53
C LEU A 20 -6.02 -9.26 55.42
N THR A 21 -6.25 -9.73 54.21
CA THR A 21 -6.68 -11.11 53.97
C THR A 21 -5.46 -12.00 53.78
N PRO A 22 -5.28 -13.05 54.61
CA PRO A 22 -4.21 -14.03 54.41
C PRO A 22 -4.43 -14.84 53.13
N TRP A 23 -3.37 -15.05 52.34
CA TRP A 23 -3.46 -15.89 51.13
C TRP A 23 -3.85 -17.34 51.43
N VAL A 24 -3.56 -17.83 52.64
CA VAL A 24 -3.91 -19.20 53.09
C VAL A 24 -5.42 -19.42 53.10
N ASP A 25 -6.19 -18.38 53.44
CA ASP A 25 -7.65 -18.42 53.51
C ASP A 25 -8.30 -18.39 52.11
N CYS A 26 -7.52 -18.00 51.09
CA CYS A 26 -7.96 -17.88 49.69
C CYS A 26 -7.75 -19.16 48.86
N SER A 27 -7.44 -20.29 49.50
CA SER A 27 -7.06 -21.55 48.84
C SER A 27 -8.13 -22.09 47.87
N LYS A 28 -9.42 -21.89 48.17
CA LYS A 28 -10.54 -22.35 47.33
C LYS A 28 -10.67 -21.61 45.99
N ARG A 29 -10.14 -20.39 45.88
CA ARG A 29 -10.34 -19.51 44.70
C ARG A 29 -9.13 -19.38 43.78
N THR A 30 -7.96 -19.84 44.22
CA THR A 30 -6.68 -19.51 43.56
C THR A 30 -5.99 -20.70 42.90
N GLY A 31 -6.43 -21.94 43.17
CA GLY A 31 -5.80 -23.16 42.62
C GLY A 31 -4.33 -23.37 43.02
N LEU A 32 -3.82 -22.60 43.98
CA LEU A 32 -2.43 -22.63 44.43
C LEU A 32 -2.24 -23.58 45.62
N SER A 33 -1.10 -24.27 45.68
CA SER A 33 -0.71 -25.10 46.83
C SER A 33 -0.57 -24.27 48.11
N LYS A 34 -0.96 -24.83 49.26
CA LYS A 34 -0.84 -24.19 50.59
C LYS A 34 0.56 -23.65 50.88
N LYS A 35 1.63 -24.34 50.43
CA LYS A 35 3.02 -23.86 50.57
C LYS A 35 3.30 -22.58 49.77
N LYS A 36 2.73 -22.44 48.57
CA LYS A 36 2.86 -21.23 47.72
C LYS A 36 2.04 -20.07 48.28
N LEU A 37 0.88 -20.35 48.88
CA LEU A 37 0.02 -19.35 49.52
C LEU A 37 0.65 -18.79 50.79
N ALA A 38 1.25 -19.63 51.64
CA ALA A 38 1.93 -19.19 52.86
C ALA A 38 3.08 -18.20 52.58
N ARG A 39 3.84 -18.41 51.49
CA ARG A 39 4.93 -17.50 51.06
C ARG A 39 4.45 -16.11 50.63
N LYS A 40 3.16 -15.94 50.30
CA LYS A 40 2.61 -14.67 49.82
C LYS A 40 2.07 -13.76 50.95
N GLY A 41 2.02 -14.24 52.19
CA GLY A 41 1.60 -13.44 53.36
C GLY A 41 0.13 -13.02 53.32
N SER A 42 -0.13 -11.75 53.63
CA SER A 42 -1.47 -11.14 53.65
C SER A 42 -1.52 -9.91 52.75
N ASN A 43 -2.59 -9.76 51.96
CA ASN A 43 -2.72 -8.68 50.97
C ASN A 43 -4.16 -8.13 50.87
N THR A 44 -4.29 -7.01 50.17
CA THR A 44 -5.57 -6.43 49.77
C THR A 44 -5.83 -6.69 48.30
N PHE A 45 -6.96 -7.31 47.95
CA PHE A 45 -7.29 -7.66 46.56
C PHE A 45 -8.13 -6.57 45.88
N LEU A 46 -7.83 -6.23 44.62
CA LEU A 46 -8.70 -5.38 43.81
C LEU A 46 -9.83 -6.20 43.16
N PHE A 47 -10.94 -5.53 42.84
CA PHE A 47 -12.14 -6.08 42.19
C PHE A 47 -12.92 -7.15 42.98
N ARG A 48 -12.87 -7.10 44.32
CA ARG A 48 -13.58 -8.05 45.21
C ARG A 48 -15.09 -7.96 45.04
N GLY A 49 -15.79 -9.07 45.30
CA GLY A 49 -17.24 -9.04 45.48
C GLY A 49 -17.64 -8.09 46.62
N PHE A 50 -18.85 -7.56 46.57
CA PHE A 50 -19.35 -6.67 47.62
C PHE A 50 -19.37 -7.40 48.97
N GLY A 51 -18.71 -6.83 49.99
CA GLY A 51 -18.58 -7.43 51.31
C GLY A 51 -17.57 -8.60 51.40
N GLU A 52 -16.89 -8.95 50.30
CA GLU A 52 -15.88 -9.99 50.30
C GLU A 52 -14.47 -9.45 50.58
N ASP A 53 -13.69 -10.22 51.34
CA ASP A 53 -12.27 -9.96 51.63
C ASP A 53 -11.32 -10.81 50.76
N GLN A 54 -11.86 -11.76 49.98
CA GLN A 54 -11.12 -12.71 49.14
C GLN A 54 -10.92 -12.22 47.69
N PRO A 55 -9.95 -12.79 46.94
CA PRO A 55 -9.78 -12.48 45.52
C PRO A 55 -11.05 -12.83 44.73
N PRO A 56 -11.35 -12.06 43.67
CA PRO A 56 -12.57 -12.28 42.90
C PRO A 56 -12.50 -13.52 42.01
N THR A 57 -13.66 -14.12 41.77
CA THR A 57 -13.83 -15.15 40.74
C THR A 57 -14.09 -14.47 39.40
N PHE A 58 -13.03 -14.34 38.60
CA PHE A 58 -13.02 -13.50 37.40
C PHE A 58 -13.94 -14.02 36.27
N ALA A 59 -13.90 -15.31 35.96
CA ALA A 59 -14.52 -15.82 34.72
C ALA A 59 -16.06 -15.70 34.67
N PRO A 60 -16.85 -16.14 35.67
CA PRO A 60 -18.31 -16.07 35.60
C PRO A 60 -18.85 -14.63 35.77
N SER A 61 -18.18 -13.87 36.65
CA SER A 61 -18.58 -12.50 36.99
C SER A 61 -18.38 -11.52 35.84
N LEU A 62 -17.34 -11.72 35.04
CA LEU A 62 -17.03 -10.84 33.91
C LEU A 62 -17.94 -11.13 32.71
N THR A 63 -18.26 -12.40 32.45
CA THR A 63 -19.13 -12.80 31.32
C THR A 63 -20.53 -12.20 31.43
N THR A 64 -21.17 -12.34 32.59
CA THR A 64 -22.52 -11.81 32.84
C THR A 64 -22.56 -10.27 32.81
N ARG A 65 -21.56 -9.61 33.39
CA ARG A 65 -21.44 -8.14 33.34
C ARG A 65 -21.17 -7.62 31.94
N LEU A 66 -20.38 -8.34 31.13
CA LEU A 66 -20.14 -8.00 29.74
C LEU A 66 -21.43 -8.13 28.92
N ALA A 67 -22.17 -9.23 29.06
CA ALA A 67 -23.45 -9.42 28.39
C ALA A 67 -24.45 -8.30 28.74
N ALA A 68 -24.56 -7.95 30.03
CA ALA A 68 -25.39 -6.84 30.48
C ALA A 68 -24.93 -5.48 29.91
N ALA A 69 -23.63 -5.22 29.87
CA ALA A 69 -23.09 -4.00 29.28
C ALA A 69 -23.42 -3.91 27.79
N LEU A 70 -23.19 -5.00 27.04
CA LEU A 70 -23.48 -5.10 25.61
C LEU A 70 -24.97 -4.89 25.33
N TYR A 71 -25.86 -5.47 26.13
CA TYR A 71 -27.31 -5.27 25.99
C TYR A 71 -27.71 -3.80 26.14
N ASN A 72 -27.11 -3.07 27.08
CA ASN A 72 -27.45 -1.67 27.33
C ASN A 72 -26.85 -0.70 26.31
N ILE A 73 -25.76 -1.06 25.63
CA ILE A 73 -25.12 -0.20 24.61
C ILE A 73 -25.49 -0.57 23.18
N GLN A 74 -26.19 -1.71 22.96
CA GLN A 74 -26.47 -2.17 21.60
C GLN A 74 -27.43 -1.22 20.86
N PRO A 75 -27.16 -0.88 19.59
CA PRO A 75 -28.04 -0.05 18.79
C PRO A 75 -29.27 -0.83 18.33
N LYS A 76 -30.36 -0.12 17.98
CA LYS A 76 -31.65 -0.74 17.60
C LYS A 76 -31.56 -1.72 16.42
N ASN A 77 -30.53 -1.60 15.57
CA ASN A 77 -30.32 -2.41 14.38
C ASN A 77 -29.34 -3.59 14.58
N LEU A 78 -28.79 -3.79 15.78
CA LEU A 78 -27.81 -4.84 16.04
C LEU A 78 -28.04 -5.51 17.39
N THR A 79 -28.20 -6.84 17.40
CA THR A 79 -28.34 -7.62 18.64
C THR A 79 -26.96 -8.10 19.10
N LEU A 80 -26.42 -7.47 20.14
CA LEU A 80 -25.13 -7.84 20.75
C LEU A 80 -25.32 -8.80 21.94
N ALA A 81 -26.43 -8.66 22.65
CA ALA A 81 -26.83 -9.50 23.77
C ALA A 81 -28.36 -9.60 23.84
N THR A 82 -28.84 -10.67 24.48
CA THR A 82 -30.25 -10.95 24.74
C THR A 82 -30.54 -10.88 26.23
N PHE A 83 -31.80 -10.57 26.57
CA PHE A 83 -32.29 -10.55 27.94
C PHE A 83 -33.53 -11.44 28.04
N GLU A 84 -33.61 -12.25 29.09
CA GLU A 84 -34.74 -13.14 29.33
C GLU A 84 -36.00 -12.35 29.72
N GLU A 85 -37.06 -12.47 28.91
CA GLU A 85 -38.32 -11.76 29.14
C GLU A 85 -38.98 -12.23 30.44
N GLY A 86 -39.26 -11.29 31.36
CA GLY A 86 -39.84 -11.56 32.68
C GLY A 86 -38.82 -11.66 33.82
N ALA A 87 -37.51 -11.66 33.53
CA ALA A 87 -36.49 -11.58 34.55
C ALA A 87 -36.36 -10.16 35.13
N ARG A 88 -35.84 -10.03 36.36
CA ARG A 88 -35.54 -8.72 36.95
C ARG A 88 -34.31 -8.12 36.24
N PRO A 89 -34.34 -6.85 35.77
CA PRO A 89 -33.19 -6.23 35.12
C PRO A 89 -31.91 -6.18 35.96
N SER A 90 -32.03 -6.29 37.29
CA SER A 90 -30.92 -6.39 38.24
C SER A 90 -30.24 -7.77 38.28
N ALA A 91 -30.86 -8.81 37.69
CA ALA A 91 -30.33 -10.16 37.65
C ALA A 91 -29.35 -10.30 36.48
N LEU A 92 -28.05 -10.18 36.76
CA LEU A 92 -26.99 -10.28 35.75
C LEU A 92 -26.95 -11.63 35.01
N THR A 93 -27.54 -12.68 35.59
CA THR A 93 -27.64 -14.02 34.97
C THR A 93 -28.66 -14.11 33.86
N ALA A 94 -29.59 -13.14 33.77
CA ALA A 94 -30.62 -13.10 32.74
C ALA A 94 -30.13 -12.47 31.42
N TYR A 95 -28.87 -12.01 31.37
CA TYR A 95 -28.25 -11.47 30.16
C TYR A 95 -27.32 -12.52 29.54
N GLU A 96 -27.49 -12.75 28.25
CA GLU A 96 -26.67 -13.68 27.47
C GLU A 96 -26.07 -12.98 26.26
N SER A 97 -24.83 -13.30 25.92
CA SER A 97 -24.17 -12.80 24.72
C SER A 97 -23.28 -13.87 24.11
N ARG A 98 -23.22 -13.89 22.78
CA ARG A 98 -22.22 -14.67 22.02
C ARG A 98 -20.81 -14.12 22.20
N PHE A 99 -20.66 -12.86 22.62
CA PHE A 99 -19.38 -12.23 22.89
C PHE A 99 -18.96 -12.48 24.33
N THR A 100 -18.01 -13.38 24.51
CA THR A 100 -17.43 -13.71 25.81
C THR A 100 -16.16 -12.86 26.07
N PRO A 101 -15.73 -12.71 27.34
CA PRO A 101 -14.46 -12.06 27.63
C PRO A 101 -13.27 -12.73 26.93
N HIS A 102 -13.34 -14.05 26.74
CA HIS A 102 -12.34 -14.78 25.98
C HIS A 102 -12.36 -14.39 24.49
N SER A 103 -13.53 -14.40 23.84
CA SER A 103 -13.63 -14.03 22.42
C SER A 103 -13.20 -12.57 22.17
N MET A 104 -13.58 -11.63 23.05
CA MET A 104 -13.14 -10.23 22.94
C MET A 104 -11.62 -10.11 23.04
N ARG A 105 -11.01 -10.84 23.97
CA ARG A 105 -9.55 -10.84 24.15
C ARG A 105 -8.85 -11.40 22.92
N VAL A 106 -9.35 -12.51 22.37
CA VAL A 106 -8.81 -13.10 21.13
C VAL A 106 -8.89 -12.10 19.98
N SER A 107 -10.07 -11.50 19.75
CA SER A 107 -10.26 -10.50 18.70
C SER A 107 -9.34 -9.29 18.86
N LEU A 108 -9.15 -8.80 20.09
CA LEU A 108 -8.27 -7.66 20.36
C LEU A 108 -6.79 -8.00 20.07
N ILE A 109 -6.33 -9.17 20.51
CA ILE A 109 -4.95 -9.63 20.24
C ILE A 109 -4.73 -9.80 18.73
N THR A 110 -5.69 -10.41 18.03
CA THR A 110 -5.63 -10.58 16.58
C THR A 110 -5.61 -9.23 15.86
N ALA A 111 -6.44 -8.27 16.26
CA ALA A 111 -6.43 -6.92 15.67
C ALA A 111 -5.07 -6.22 15.88
N TYR A 112 -4.53 -6.25 17.11
CA TYR A 112 -3.24 -5.62 17.39
C TYR A 112 -2.08 -6.20 16.58
N VAL A 113 -2.07 -7.51 16.37
CA VAL A 113 -0.98 -8.13 15.58
C VAL A 113 -1.24 -8.00 14.09
N ALA A 114 -2.44 -8.35 13.61
CA ALA A 114 -2.72 -8.51 12.19
C ALA A 114 -3.18 -7.24 11.48
N GLU A 115 -3.74 -6.26 12.19
CA GLU A 115 -4.21 -4.99 11.61
C GLU A 115 -3.27 -3.83 11.96
N PHE A 116 -2.82 -3.75 13.21
CA PHE A 116 -1.94 -2.66 13.68
C PHE A 116 -0.44 -2.99 13.63
N GLY A 117 -0.06 -4.21 13.19
CA GLY A 117 1.34 -4.60 13.02
C GLY A 117 2.18 -4.59 14.30
N MET A 118 1.56 -4.65 15.48
CA MET A 118 2.28 -4.52 16.73
C MET A 118 3.22 -5.72 16.95
N PRO A 119 4.50 -5.50 17.33
CA PRO A 119 5.44 -6.59 17.55
C PRO A 119 4.94 -7.63 18.55
N ILE A 120 5.07 -8.91 18.19
CA ILE A 120 4.50 -10.03 18.97
C ILE A 120 5.04 -10.08 20.41
N HIS A 121 6.27 -9.63 20.64
CA HIS A 121 6.89 -9.60 21.96
C HIS A 121 6.24 -8.55 22.88
N ILE A 122 5.67 -7.47 22.34
CA ILE A 122 4.89 -6.47 23.09
C ILE A 122 3.53 -7.07 23.44
N ILE A 123 2.87 -7.70 22.47
CA ILE A 123 1.57 -8.34 22.68
C ILE A 123 1.65 -9.49 23.69
N MET A 124 2.74 -10.25 23.68
CA MET A 124 3.00 -11.28 24.68
C MET A 124 3.01 -10.69 26.11
N LYS A 125 3.59 -9.50 26.30
CA LYS A 125 3.59 -8.80 27.60
C LYS A 125 2.21 -8.28 27.97
N ILE A 126 1.46 -7.71 27.03
CA ILE A 126 0.10 -7.19 27.25
C ILE A 126 -0.87 -8.33 27.58
N ALA A 127 -0.79 -9.42 26.84
CA ALA A 127 -1.59 -10.60 27.06
C ALA A 127 -1.12 -11.38 28.30
N GLY A 128 0.12 -11.21 28.76
CA GLY A 128 0.67 -12.01 29.86
C GLY A 128 0.85 -13.47 29.47
N HIS A 129 1.19 -13.73 28.21
CA HIS A 129 1.49 -15.08 27.73
C HIS A 129 2.90 -15.48 28.15
N ALA A 130 3.05 -16.70 28.68
CA ALA A 130 4.34 -17.22 29.15
C ALA A 130 5.27 -17.66 28.01
N SER A 131 4.72 -17.84 26.80
CA SER A 131 5.45 -18.28 25.61
C SER A 131 4.93 -17.56 24.37
N ILE A 132 5.82 -17.32 23.41
CA ILE A 132 5.50 -16.75 22.11
C ILE A 132 4.50 -17.62 21.32
N VAL A 133 4.54 -18.94 21.48
CA VAL A 133 3.67 -19.89 20.78
C VAL A 133 2.19 -19.62 21.09
N MET A 134 1.89 -19.23 22.34
CA MET A 134 0.54 -18.86 22.74
C MET A 134 0.05 -17.59 22.04
N SER A 135 0.95 -16.66 21.72
CA SER A 135 0.60 -15.42 21.01
C SER A 135 0.49 -15.63 19.49
N VAL A 136 1.35 -16.46 18.90
CA VAL A 136 1.34 -16.78 17.46
C VAL A 136 0.07 -17.53 17.04
N TYR A 137 -0.58 -18.25 17.96
CA TYR A 137 -1.88 -18.87 17.69
C TYR A 137 -2.94 -17.86 17.18
N TYR A 138 -2.81 -16.58 17.56
CA TYR A 138 -3.75 -15.51 17.17
C TYR A 138 -3.40 -14.82 15.85
N THR A 139 -2.28 -15.19 15.22
CA THR A 139 -1.73 -14.55 14.02
C THR A 139 -1.98 -15.37 12.76
N LYS A 140 -3.02 -16.21 12.75
CA LYS A 140 -3.37 -17.01 11.57
C LYS A 140 -3.91 -16.09 10.48
N ILE A 141 -3.02 -15.59 9.64
CA ILE A 141 -3.33 -14.72 8.50
C ILE A 141 -3.66 -15.62 7.30
N GLY A 142 -4.72 -15.29 6.56
CA GLY A 142 -5.03 -15.97 5.29
C GLY A 142 -3.98 -15.67 4.21
N GLY A 143 -3.72 -16.63 3.32
CA GLY A 143 -2.63 -16.52 2.32
C GLY A 143 -2.71 -15.28 1.41
N ALA A 144 -3.91 -14.78 1.11
CA ALA A 144 -4.06 -13.55 0.32
C ALA A 144 -3.56 -12.29 1.05
N LYS A 145 -3.91 -12.15 2.34
CA LYS A 145 -3.45 -11.02 3.16
C LYS A 145 -1.93 -11.08 3.38
N MET A 146 -1.37 -12.29 3.49
CA MET A 146 0.08 -12.48 3.57
C MET A 146 0.78 -12.00 2.30
N ARG A 147 0.30 -12.40 1.11
CA ARG A 147 0.88 -11.95 -0.18
C ARG A 147 0.83 -10.43 -0.33
N HIS A 148 -0.29 -9.79 0.01
CA HIS A 148 -0.41 -8.33 -0.06
C HIS A 148 0.60 -7.62 0.86
N ALA A 149 0.67 -8.05 2.12
CA ALA A 149 1.62 -7.48 3.08
C ALA A 149 3.09 -7.74 2.69
N MET A 150 3.39 -8.90 2.10
CA MET A 150 4.72 -9.22 1.60
C MET A 150 5.09 -8.36 0.39
N ALA A 151 4.19 -8.17 -0.57
CA ALA A 151 4.44 -7.36 -1.76
C ALA A 151 4.75 -5.90 -1.39
N GLU A 152 3.97 -5.30 -0.49
CA GLU A 152 4.25 -3.94 -0.02
C GLU A 152 5.54 -3.86 0.83
N GLY A 153 5.76 -4.88 1.68
CA GLY A 153 6.98 -4.99 2.48
C GLY A 153 8.25 -5.11 1.62
N GLU A 154 8.17 -5.85 0.52
CA GLU A 154 9.26 -6.01 -0.45
C GLU A 154 9.60 -4.69 -1.16
N LYS A 155 8.58 -3.95 -1.62
CA LYS A 155 8.79 -2.61 -2.19
C LYS A 155 9.52 -1.67 -1.25
N ARG A 156 9.10 -1.64 0.04
CA ARG A 156 9.76 -0.85 1.09
C ARG A 156 11.19 -1.33 1.35
N ALA A 157 11.42 -2.65 1.34
CA ALA A 157 12.76 -3.20 1.52
C ALA A 157 13.69 -2.79 0.36
N LEU A 158 13.22 -2.82 -0.88
CA LEU A 158 13.98 -2.36 -2.05
C LEU A 158 14.25 -0.85 -1.99
N MET A 159 13.27 -0.04 -1.59
CA MET A 159 13.45 1.40 -1.36
C MET A 159 14.54 1.67 -0.30
N ASN A 160 14.49 0.97 0.84
CA ASN A 160 15.51 1.09 1.88
C ASN A 160 16.90 0.65 1.40
N LYS A 161 16.99 -0.36 0.53
CA LYS A 161 18.27 -0.75 -0.10
C LYS A 161 18.83 0.38 -0.97
N ALA A 162 18.01 1.06 -1.76
CA ALA A 162 18.43 2.21 -2.57
C ALA A 162 18.92 3.37 -1.70
N VAL A 163 18.21 3.67 -0.60
CA VAL A 163 18.64 4.68 0.40
C VAL A 163 19.96 4.27 1.06
N HIS A 164 20.12 2.99 1.43
CA HIS A 164 21.37 2.50 2.00
C HIS A 164 22.53 2.60 1.00
N ALA A 165 22.28 2.34 -0.28
CA ALA A 165 23.27 2.55 -1.34
C ALA A 165 23.69 4.02 -1.44
N GLN A 166 22.74 4.96 -1.34
CA GLN A 166 23.07 6.38 -1.26
C GLN A 166 23.98 6.71 -0.07
N LEU A 167 23.64 6.21 1.13
CA LEU A 167 24.46 6.43 2.33
C LEU A 167 25.87 5.85 2.18
N MET A 168 26.01 4.66 1.58
CA MET A 168 27.33 4.07 1.31
C MET A 168 28.15 4.91 0.33
N ILE A 169 27.52 5.46 -0.70
CA ILE A 169 28.16 6.37 -1.65
C ILE A 169 28.65 7.65 -0.94
N GLU A 170 27.81 8.26 -0.11
CA GLU A 170 28.16 9.45 0.67
C GLU A 170 29.30 9.19 1.66
N GLN A 171 29.44 7.95 2.14
CA GLN A 171 30.50 7.48 3.04
C GLN A 171 31.78 7.01 2.32
N ASN A 172 31.92 7.20 1.00
CA ASN A 172 33.05 6.67 0.20
C ASN A 172 33.19 5.14 0.22
N ARG A 173 32.11 4.40 0.45
CA ARG A 173 32.09 2.92 0.48
C ARG A 173 31.55 2.31 -0.80
N ILE A 174 31.84 2.95 -1.93
CA ILE A 174 31.29 2.57 -3.23
C ILE A 174 31.91 1.28 -3.79
N ASP A 175 33.14 0.95 -3.38
CA ASP A 175 33.80 -0.32 -3.72
C ASP A 175 32.96 -1.53 -3.28
N GLU A 176 32.26 -1.43 -2.15
CA GLU A 176 31.38 -2.49 -1.65
C GLU A 176 30.15 -2.70 -2.53
N LEU A 177 29.72 -1.69 -3.29
CA LEU A 177 28.59 -1.77 -4.20
C LEU A 177 28.98 -2.24 -5.60
N ARG A 178 30.27 -2.21 -5.95
CA ARG A 178 30.77 -2.40 -7.32
C ARG A 178 30.23 -3.67 -8.00
N HIS A 179 30.16 -4.77 -7.27
CA HIS A 179 29.69 -6.07 -7.79
C HIS A 179 28.18 -6.11 -8.04
N GLN A 180 27.43 -5.12 -7.56
CA GLN A 180 25.98 -4.98 -7.72
C GLN A 180 25.59 -3.90 -8.73
N LEU A 181 26.55 -3.21 -9.36
CA LEU A 181 26.25 -2.13 -10.28
C LEU A 181 26.22 -2.60 -11.73
N VAL A 182 25.20 -2.16 -12.45
CA VAL A 182 25.03 -2.32 -13.89
C VAL A 182 25.21 -0.95 -14.53
N ALA A 183 26.27 -0.79 -15.32
CA ALA A 183 26.55 0.45 -16.03
C ALA A 183 26.37 0.24 -17.54
N ASN A 184 25.75 1.22 -18.20
CA ASN A 184 25.64 1.23 -19.67
C ASN A 184 26.99 1.51 -20.36
N SER A 185 27.97 2.07 -19.65
CA SER A 185 29.31 2.36 -20.16
C SER A 185 30.39 2.23 -19.08
N GLU A 186 31.58 1.78 -19.49
CA GLU A 186 32.75 1.72 -18.61
C GLU A 186 33.18 3.10 -18.12
N GLU A 187 33.04 4.14 -18.96
CA GLU A 187 33.29 5.54 -18.59
C GLU A 187 32.43 5.96 -17.40
N ALA A 188 31.14 5.59 -17.40
CA ALA A 188 30.24 5.94 -16.30
C ALA A 188 30.66 5.27 -15.00
N LEU A 189 31.01 3.98 -15.05
CA LEU A 189 31.48 3.25 -13.88
C LEU A 189 32.78 3.85 -13.35
N ALA A 190 33.74 4.16 -14.23
CA ALA A 190 34.99 4.81 -13.85
C ALA A 190 34.76 6.20 -13.23
N ALA A 191 33.84 6.99 -13.79
CA ALA A 191 33.46 8.30 -13.25
C ALA A 191 32.79 8.18 -11.88
N LEU A 192 31.99 7.13 -11.66
CA LEU A 192 31.38 6.84 -10.37
C LEU A 192 32.44 6.46 -9.33
N MET A 193 33.41 5.62 -9.71
CA MET A 193 34.50 5.19 -8.82
C MET A 193 35.53 6.28 -8.52
N SER A 194 35.78 7.18 -9.48
CA SER A 194 36.72 8.30 -9.31
C SER A 194 36.07 9.56 -8.74
N GLY A 195 34.73 9.59 -8.66
CA GLY A 195 33.97 10.78 -8.29
C GLY A 195 34.22 11.22 -6.85
N MET A 196 34.29 12.53 -6.64
CA MET A 196 34.27 13.13 -5.31
C MET A 196 32.87 12.97 -4.70
N THR A 197 32.78 12.75 -3.39
CA THR A 197 31.48 12.69 -2.70
C THR A 197 30.66 13.96 -2.95
N GLY A 198 29.38 13.79 -3.28
CA GLY A 198 28.45 14.91 -3.53
C GLY A 198 28.30 15.34 -4.99
N THR A 199 29.09 14.82 -5.94
CA THR A 199 28.87 15.07 -7.39
C THR A 199 27.93 14.05 -8.04
N GLN A 200 27.45 13.08 -7.26
CA GLN A 200 26.64 11.96 -7.72
C GLN A 200 25.20 12.15 -7.25
N LEU A 201 24.24 11.92 -8.14
CA LEU A 201 22.83 11.97 -7.81
C LEU A 201 22.28 10.55 -7.77
N VAL A 202 21.82 10.12 -6.60
CA VAL A 202 21.12 8.84 -6.42
C VAL A 202 19.63 9.09 -6.47
N ARG A 203 18.91 8.27 -7.24
CA ARG A 203 17.46 8.23 -7.35
C ARG A 203 16.99 6.81 -7.05
N ASP A 204 15.70 6.62 -6.81
CA ASP A 204 15.16 5.28 -6.48
C ASP A 204 15.39 4.23 -7.57
N TYR A 205 15.55 4.68 -8.83
CA TYR A 205 15.74 3.81 -9.99
C TYR A 205 17.21 3.70 -10.46
N GLY A 206 18.14 4.50 -9.90
CA GLY A 206 19.56 4.39 -10.20
C GLY A 206 20.39 5.65 -9.88
N ILE A 207 21.64 5.65 -10.35
CA ILE A 207 22.67 6.63 -10.03
C ILE A 207 23.11 7.38 -11.29
N CYS A 208 23.25 8.69 -11.16
CA CYS A 208 23.90 9.55 -12.15
C CYS A 208 25.25 10.04 -11.59
N PRO A 209 26.39 9.64 -12.18
CA PRO A 209 27.71 10.06 -11.69
C PRO A 209 28.00 11.55 -11.92
N TYR A 210 27.25 12.22 -12.80
CA TYR A 210 27.44 13.63 -13.17
C TYR A 210 26.33 14.56 -12.66
N ALA A 211 25.48 14.11 -11.73
CA ALA A 211 24.36 14.87 -11.17
C ALA A 211 23.48 15.61 -12.20
N GLY A 212 23.27 15.02 -13.38
CA GLY A 212 22.43 15.59 -14.44
C GLY A 212 23.06 16.71 -15.28
N SER A 213 24.36 16.97 -15.13
CA SER A 213 25.08 18.01 -15.90
C SER A 213 25.46 17.58 -17.32
N ARG A 214 25.59 16.27 -17.57
CA ARG A 214 26.06 15.68 -18.85
C ARG A 214 24.96 14.94 -19.62
N CYS A 215 23.76 15.50 -19.66
CA CYS A 215 22.66 14.94 -20.48
C CYS A 215 22.84 15.21 -21.98
N GLU A 216 23.63 16.22 -22.36
CA GLU A 216 23.86 16.61 -23.77
C GLU A 216 24.73 15.63 -24.55
N ASP A 217 25.49 14.77 -23.87
CA ASP A 217 26.23 13.68 -24.50
C ASP A 217 25.69 12.29 -24.08
N GLY A 218 24.62 12.21 -23.30
CA GLY A 218 24.11 10.93 -22.79
C GLY A 218 23.43 10.03 -23.84
N GLY A 219 23.29 10.47 -25.09
CA GLY A 219 22.55 9.79 -26.15
C GLY A 219 23.39 8.86 -27.05
N PRO A 220 22.85 8.46 -28.20
CA PRO A 220 23.54 7.56 -29.13
C PRO A 220 24.80 8.20 -29.72
N ALA A 221 25.75 7.37 -30.15
CA ALA A 221 26.97 7.82 -30.81
C ALA A 221 26.64 8.50 -32.14
N LEU A 222 27.06 9.76 -32.30
CA LEU A 222 27.00 10.48 -33.58
C LEU A 222 28.17 10.07 -34.47
N ASN A 223 29.36 9.94 -33.86
CA ASN A 223 30.62 9.50 -34.46
C ASN A 223 31.42 8.68 -33.42
N SER A 224 32.57 8.10 -33.79
CA SER A 224 33.41 7.32 -32.86
C SER A 224 33.90 8.08 -31.61
N LEU A 225 33.81 9.42 -31.60
CA LEU A 225 34.30 10.29 -30.52
C LEU A 225 33.23 11.24 -29.95
N ALA A 226 32.04 11.30 -30.54
CA ALA A 226 31.00 12.27 -30.18
C ALA A 226 29.65 11.59 -30.03
N TYR A 227 28.93 11.97 -28.98
CA TYR A 227 27.60 11.46 -28.64
C TYR A 227 26.59 12.59 -28.69
N GLY A 228 25.35 12.26 -29.05
CA GLY A 228 24.24 13.21 -29.04
C GLY A 228 23.63 13.36 -27.65
N ALA A 229 22.65 14.26 -27.55
CA ALA A 229 21.87 14.45 -26.34
C ALA A 229 21.01 13.22 -26.04
N THR A 230 20.76 12.97 -24.75
CA THR A 230 19.80 11.94 -24.33
C THR A 230 18.45 12.22 -24.98
N PRO A 231 17.85 11.22 -25.67
CA PRO A 231 16.52 11.38 -26.23
C PRO A 231 15.51 11.76 -25.15
N ALA A 232 14.72 12.81 -25.40
CA ALA A 232 13.64 13.18 -24.51
C ALA A 232 12.66 12.01 -24.37
N GLY A 233 12.07 11.84 -23.19
CA GLY A 233 11.16 10.73 -22.91
C GLY A 233 10.08 11.13 -21.91
N TYR A 234 9.56 10.14 -21.19
CA TYR A 234 8.62 10.35 -20.10
C TYR A 234 9.15 11.33 -19.04
N LEU A 235 10.43 11.20 -18.67
CA LEU A 235 11.12 12.09 -17.72
C LEU A 235 11.61 13.41 -18.35
N GLY A 236 11.20 13.71 -19.58
CA GLY A 236 11.65 14.87 -20.34
C GLY A 236 13.10 14.74 -20.80
N MET A 237 13.87 15.84 -20.73
CA MET A 237 15.25 15.89 -21.23
C MET A 237 16.26 15.12 -20.35
N GLN A 238 15.92 14.86 -19.08
CA GLN A 238 16.74 14.07 -18.15
C GLN A 238 16.27 12.60 -18.15
N ASN A 239 16.20 11.99 -19.33
CA ASN A 239 15.72 10.62 -19.49
C ASN A 239 16.80 9.58 -19.14
N CYS A 240 17.07 9.44 -17.84
CA CYS A 240 18.13 8.58 -17.30
C CYS A 240 18.10 7.12 -17.84
N PRO A 241 16.94 6.43 -17.96
CA PRO A 241 16.91 5.08 -18.51
C PRO A 241 17.53 4.92 -19.91
N ARG A 242 17.49 5.98 -20.73
CA ARG A 242 18.09 6.00 -22.08
C ARG A 242 19.47 6.67 -22.12
N CYS A 243 20.01 7.06 -20.97
CA CYS A 243 21.31 7.73 -20.89
C CYS A 243 22.45 6.71 -20.79
N ARG A 244 23.53 6.93 -21.54
CA ARG A 244 24.75 6.10 -21.51
C ARG A 244 25.50 6.18 -20.17
N HIS A 245 25.36 7.29 -19.45
CA HIS A 245 26.03 7.52 -18.16
C HIS A 245 25.26 6.93 -16.98
N PHE A 246 24.06 6.42 -17.23
CA PHE A 246 23.20 5.91 -16.19
C PHE A 246 23.71 4.58 -15.66
N ILE A 247 23.70 4.46 -14.34
CA ILE A 247 24.13 3.27 -13.60
C ILE A 247 22.95 2.83 -12.75
N THR A 248 22.67 1.54 -12.75
CA THR A 248 21.60 0.95 -11.94
C THR A 248 22.10 -0.37 -11.34
N GLY A 249 21.19 -1.22 -10.89
CA GLY A 249 21.51 -2.53 -10.36
C GLY A 249 20.35 -3.13 -9.57
N PRO A 250 20.57 -4.31 -8.97
CA PRO A 250 19.59 -5.04 -8.17
C PRO A 250 18.91 -4.22 -7.07
N VAL A 251 19.67 -3.31 -6.48
CA VAL A 251 19.24 -2.40 -5.41
C VAL A 251 18.11 -1.48 -5.88
N PHE A 252 18.10 -1.11 -7.16
CA PHE A 252 17.18 -0.14 -7.74
C PHE A 252 15.98 -0.77 -8.48
N LEU A 253 15.85 -2.10 -8.44
CA LEU A 253 14.77 -2.83 -9.13
C LEU A 253 13.37 -2.32 -8.75
N GLY A 254 13.15 -1.97 -7.48
CA GLY A 254 11.89 -1.44 -7.01
C GLY A 254 11.52 -0.11 -7.69
N GLY A 255 12.47 0.82 -7.79
CA GLY A 255 12.27 2.10 -8.47
C GLY A 255 12.12 1.95 -9.99
N LEU A 256 12.88 1.03 -10.62
CA LEU A 256 12.73 0.72 -12.04
C LEU A 256 11.35 0.13 -12.37
N SER A 257 10.85 -0.79 -11.54
CA SER A 257 9.52 -1.37 -11.67
C SER A 257 8.41 -0.33 -11.47
N ALA A 258 8.57 0.55 -10.48
CA ALA A 258 7.64 1.67 -10.27
C ALA A 258 7.58 2.61 -11.49
N LEU A 259 8.74 3.00 -12.03
CA LEU A 259 8.83 3.84 -13.21
C LEU A 259 8.25 3.15 -14.45
N TRP A 260 8.51 1.86 -14.65
CA TRP A 260 7.93 1.07 -15.74
C TRP A 260 6.40 1.08 -15.68
N THR A 261 5.85 0.88 -14.47
CA THR A 261 4.39 0.85 -14.25
C THR A 261 3.74 2.20 -14.53
N GLU A 262 4.41 3.29 -14.15
CA GLU A 262 3.97 4.67 -14.40
C GLU A 262 3.96 5.02 -15.90
N ILE A 263 5.02 4.64 -16.63
CA ILE A 263 5.10 4.84 -18.08
C ILE A 263 4.05 3.98 -18.80
N SER A 264 3.88 2.72 -18.36
CA SER A 264 2.85 1.82 -18.88
C SER A 264 1.45 2.45 -18.77
N LEU A 265 1.12 3.08 -17.64
CA LEU A 265 -0.16 3.78 -17.48
C LEU A 265 -0.29 4.92 -18.51
N THR A 266 0.79 5.68 -18.71
CA THR A 266 0.80 6.79 -19.67
C THR A 266 0.59 6.29 -21.10
N VAL A 267 1.21 5.17 -21.48
CA VAL A 267 0.99 4.52 -22.78
C VAL A 267 -0.48 4.12 -22.94
N THR A 268 -1.09 3.50 -21.93
CA THR A 268 -2.52 3.15 -21.96
C THR A 268 -3.41 4.37 -22.19
N LEU A 269 -3.13 5.48 -21.50
CA LEU A 269 -3.90 6.72 -21.67
C LEU A 269 -3.74 7.36 -23.06
N VAL A 270 -2.53 7.34 -23.62
CA VAL A 270 -2.28 7.83 -24.99
C VAL A 270 -2.97 6.92 -26.01
N PHE A 271 -2.96 5.60 -25.78
CA PHE A 271 -3.63 4.64 -26.63
C PHE A 271 -5.15 4.81 -26.62
N GLU A 272 -5.78 5.07 -25.46
CA GLU A 272 -7.21 5.39 -25.37
C GLU A 272 -7.58 6.60 -26.23
N GLN A 273 -6.76 7.67 -26.19
CA GLN A 273 -6.97 8.85 -27.03
C GLN A 273 -6.81 8.54 -28.51
N TYR A 274 -5.77 7.78 -28.87
CA TYR A 274 -5.54 7.35 -30.24
C TYR A 274 -6.72 6.54 -30.78
N SER A 275 -7.22 5.57 -30.01
CA SER A 275 -8.36 4.73 -30.39
C SER A 275 -9.64 5.56 -30.58
N ALA A 276 -9.87 6.57 -29.74
CA ALA A 276 -11.00 7.48 -29.92
C ALA A 276 -10.91 8.26 -31.26
N LEU A 277 -9.73 8.78 -31.62
CA LEU A 277 -9.54 9.45 -32.92
C LEU A 277 -9.67 8.48 -34.10
N GLU A 278 -9.24 7.23 -33.94
CA GLU A 278 -9.39 6.19 -34.95
C GLU A 278 -10.87 5.90 -35.24
N THR A 279 -11.71 5.82 -34.21
CA THR A 279 -13.17 5.65 -34.39
C THR A 279 -13.81 6.83 -35.13
N GLN A 280 -13.46 8.07 -34.77
CA GLN A 280 -13.95 9.27 -35.46
C GLN A 280 -13.48 9.33 -36.92
N THR A 281 -12.24 8.92 -37.17
CA THR A 281 -11.67 8.82 -38.52
C THR A 281 -12.41 7.78 -39.35
N ALA A 282 -12.77 6.64 -38.76
CA ALA A 282 -13.57 5.61 -39.43
C ALA A 282 -14.99 6.11 -39.77
N GLU A 283 -15.65 6.82 -38.85
CA GLU A 283 -16.95 7.45 -39.09
C GLU A 283 -16.90 8.49 -40.22
N ASN A 284 -15.89 9.37 -40.20
CA ASN A 284 -15.70 10.37 -41.26
C ASN A 284 -15.44 9.71 -42.62
N LYS A 285 -14.67 8.62 -42.67
CA LYS A 285 -14.46 7.85 -43.90
C LYS A 285 -15.77 7.27 -44.44
N GLN A 286 -16.67 6.77 -43.58
CA GLN A 286 -17.97 6.28 -44.01
C GLN A 286 -18.86 7.41 -44.57
N LEU A 287 -18.84 8.59 -43.94
CA LEU A 287 -19.57 9.76 -44.43
C LEU A 287 -19.05 10.26 -45.77
N ILE A 288 -17.73 10.32 -45.95
CA ILE A 288 -17.11 10.69 -47.23
C ILE A 288 -17.52 9.68 -48.31
N GLN A 289 -17.47 8.38 -48.04
CA GLN A 289 -17.93 7.36 -49.00
C GLN A 289 -19.43 7.48 -49.33
N ALA A 290 -20.26 7.91 -48.40
CA ALA A 290 -21.68 8.17 -48.66
C ALA A 290 -21.87 9.38 -49.59
N LEU A 291 -21.11 10.45 -49.36
CA LEU A 291 -21.09 11.63 -50.22
C LEU A 291 -20.54 11.34 -51.62
N ASP A 292 -19.51 10.50 -51.74
CA ASP A 292 -18.99 10.05 -53.06
C ASP A 292 -20.08 9.33 -53.87
N ARG A 293 -20.95 8.55 -53.19
CA ARG A 293 -22.09 7.89 -53.86
C ARG A 293 -23.16 8.90 -54.26
N GLU A 294 -23.45 9.87 -53.41
CA GLU A 294 -24.41 10.94 -53.69
C GLU A 294 -23.96 11.79 -54.88
N GLU A 295 -22.68 12.15 -54.94
CA GLU A 295 -22.08 12.87 -56.06
C GLU A 295 -22.30 12.15 -57.40
N VAL A 296 -22.05 10.84 -57.44
CA VAL A 296 -22.30 10.01 -58.64
C VAL A 296 -23.79 9.97 -59.01
N MET A 297 -24.71 9.97 -58.03
CA MET A 297 -26.15 10.02 -58.29
C MET A 297 -26.59 11.38 -58.83
N CYS A 298 -26.11 12.48 -58.26
CA CYS A 298 -26.37 13.84 -58.73
C CYS A 298 -25.86 14.05 -60.16
N MET A 299 -24.65 13.57 -60.48
CA MET A 299 -24.11 13.60 -61.85
C MET A 299 -25.01 12.85 -62.85
N ARG A 300 -25.57 11.69 -62.46
CA ARG A 300 -26.49 10.92 -63.33
C ARG A 300 -27.85 11.59 -63.49
N ALA A 301 -28.32 12.31 -62.48
CA ALA A 301 -29.59 13.02 -62.49
C ALA A 301 -29.52 14.43 -63.12
N GLY A 302 -28.32 14.95 -63.38
CA GLY A 302 -28.10 16.30 -63.90
C GLY A 302 -28.34 17.41 -62.88
N ILE A 303 -28.17 17.12 -61.59
CA ILE A 303 -28.34 18.05 -60.46
C ILE A 303 -26.96 18.44 -59.93
N GLU A 304 -26.75 19.71 -59.57
CA GLU A 304 -25.49 20.17 -58.94
C GLU A 304 -25.32 19.57 -57.53
N PHE A 305 -24.10 19.12 -57.22
CA PHE A 305 -23.72 18.53 -55.94
C PHE A 305 -23.07 19.59 -55.02
N ASP A 306 -23.39 19.54 -53.73
CA ASP A 306 -22.76 20.44 -52.74
C ASP A 306 -21.40 19.89 -52.28
N GLU A 307 -20.34 20.33 -52.95
CA GLU A 307 -18.95 19.95 -52.64
C GLU A 307 -18.46 20.50 -51.29
N ALA A 308 -19.07 21.56 -50.75
CA ALA A 308 -18.56 22.22 -49.54
C ALA A 308 -18.61 21.27 -48.32
N ARG A 309 -19.65 20.44 -48.25
CA ARG A 309 -19.81 19.44 -47.18
C ARG A 309 -18.74 18.36 -47.24
N ARG A 310 -18.39 17.90 -48.45
CA ARG A 310 -17.32 16.92 -48.67
C ARG A 310 -15.96 17.49 -48.28
N LEU A 311 -15.63 18.67 -48.81
CA LEU A 311 -14.35 19.33 -48.55
C LEU A 311 -14.15 19.59 -47.04
N GLY A 312 -15.21 19.97 -46.34
CA GLY A 312 -15.18 20.15 -44.88
C GLY A 312 -14.85 18.85 -44.12
N LEU A 313 -15.41 17.71 -44.54
CA LEU A 313 -15.12 16.41 -43.94
C LEU A 313 -13.71 15.90 -44.27
N GLU A 314 -13.22 16.10 -45.50
CA GLU A 314 -11.86 15.74 -45.89
C GLU A 314 -10.81 16.55 -45.11
N LEU A 315 -11.06 17.85 -44.91
CA LEU A 315 -10.20 18.70 -44.09
C LEU A 315 -10.24 18.27 -42.61
N ALA A 316 -11.41 17.96 -42.07
CA ALA A 316 -11.55 17.46 -40.70
C ALA A 316 -10.80 16.13 -40.52
N ASN A 317 -10.93 15.21 -41.48
CA ASN A 317 -10.24 13.93 -41.49
C ASN A 317 -8.71 14.09 -41.59
N SER A 318 -8.23 15.03 -42.40
CA SER A 318 -6.79 15.35 -42.49
C SER A 318 -6.24 15.88 -41.16
N ARG A 319 -7.01 16.69 -40.43
CA ARG A 319 -6.63 17.17 -39.08
C ARG A 319 -6.56 16.02 -38.08
N LEU A 320 -7.57 15.15 -38.06
CA LEU A 320 -7.57 13.96 -37.20
C LEU A 320 -6.36 13.07 -37.47
N HIS A 321 -6.00 12.86 -38.73
CA HIS A 321 -4.81 12.10 -39.09
C HIS A 321 -3.50 12.75 -38.59
N ALA A 322 -3.39 14.08 -38.66
CA ALA A 322 -2.24 14.79 -38.10
C ALA A 322 -2.16 14.65 -36.56
N ASP A 323 -3.29 14.74 -35.87
CA ASP A 323 -3.37 14.54 -34.41
C ASP A 323 -3.00 13.09 -34.03
N MET A 324 -3.48 12.10 -34.79
CA MET A 324 -3.12 10.69 -34.61
C MET A 324 -1.62 10.45 -34.76
N GLU A 325 -0.97 11.06 -35.76
CA GLU A 325 0.49 10.96 -35.95
C GLU A 325 1.25 11.56 -34.75
N SER A 326 0.76 12.69 -34.20
CA SER A 326 1.33 13.27 -32.99
C SER A 326 1.17 12.37 -31.75
N LEU A 327 0.06 11.63 -31.64
CA LEU A 327 -0.13 10.67 -30.55
C LEU A 327 0.73 9.41 -30.75
N ALA A 328 0.85 8.92 -31.98
CA ALA A 328 1.67 7.76 -32.31
C ALA A 328 3.16 8.01 -32.00
N THR A 329 3.68 9.18 -32.38
CA THR A 329 5.05 9.58 -32.05
C THR A 329 5.28 9.71 -30.54
N LYS A 330 4.31 10.23 -29.79
CA LYS A 330 4.37 10.27 -28.31
C LYS A 330 4.34 8.86 -27.70
N MET A 331 3.50 7.97 -28.25
CA MET A 331 3.41 6.59 -27.79
C MET A 331 4.71 5.82 -28.04
N ASP A 332 5.30 5.97 -29.23
CA ASP A 332 6.59 5.36 -29.60
C ASP A 332 7.71 5.79 -28.63
N LEU A 333 7.73 7.08 -28.25
CA LEU A 333 8.67 7.61 -27.28
C LEU A 333 8.60 6.89 -25.93
N HIS A 334 7.39 6.74 -25.38
CA HIS A 334 7.15 6.08 -24.10
C HIS A 334 7.41 4.57 -24.17
N LEU A 335 7.09 3.91 -25.29
CA LEU A 335 7.39 2.49 -25.51
C LEU A 335 8.91 2.24 -25.58
N CYS A 336 9.67 3.13 -26.23
CA CYS A 336 11.13 3.07 -26.21
C CYS A 336 11.70 3.18 -24.78
N ASP A 337 11.12 4.05 -23.94
CA ASP A 337 11.52 4.17 -22.54
C ASP A 337 11.21 2.88 -21.77
N MET A 338 10.03 2.29 -21.96
CA MET A 338 9.66 1.00 -21.35
C MET A 338 10.63 -0.12 -21.75
N GLN A 339 11.02 -0.17 -23.03
CA GLN A 339 12.00 -1.14 -23.52
C GLN A 339 13.38 -0.94 -22.87
N ALA A 340 13.84 0.31 -22.74
CA ALA A 340 15.10 0.62 -22.08
C ALA A 340 15.08 0.21 -20.60
N ILE A 341 14.00 0.49 -19.88
CA ILE A 341 13.83 0.07 -18.48
C ILE A 341 13.78 -1.45 -18.36
N THR A 342 13.07 -2.12 -19.27
CA THR A 342 12.99 -3.59 -19.31
C THR A 342 14.37 -4.22 -19.47
N ARG A 343 15.20 -3.66 -20.37
CA ARG A 343 16.59 -4.08 -20.53
C ARG A 343 17.36 -3.93 -19.22
N LEU A 344 17.27 -2.78 -18.56
CA LEU A 344 17.96 -2.50 -17.30
C LEU A 344 17.50 -3.42 -16.15
N ILE A 345 16.22 -3.76 -16.10
CA ILE A 345 15.68 -4.75 -15.17
C ILE A 345 16.28 -6.14 -15.44
N ASN A 346 16.34 -6.55 -16.71
CA ASN A 346 16.94 -7.83 -17.10
C ASN A 346 18.45 -7.88 -16.81
N ASP A 347 19.18 -6.80 -17.06
CA ASP A 347 20.62 -6.72 -16.75
C ASP A 347 20.85 -6.82 -15.22
N SER A 348 20.01 -6.13 -14.43
CA SER A 348 20.03 -6.21 -12.97
C SER A 348 19.68 -7.61 -12.45
N ARG A 349 18.74 -8.31 -13.12
CA ARG A 349 18.41 -9.70 -12.83
C ARG A 349 19.61 -10.63 -13.07
N VAL A 350 20.31 -10.49 -14.19
CA VAL A 350 21.50 -11.31 -14.49
C VAL A 350 22.55 -11.14 -13.40
N VAL A 351 22.78 -9.90 -12.93
CA VAL A 351 23.71 -9.65 -11.81
C VAL A 351 23.26 -10.33 -10.52
N LEU A 352 21.96 -10.32 -10.19
CA LEU A 352 21.43 -11.02 -9.02
C LEU A 352 21.64 -12.53 -9.09
N ASN A 353 21.31 -13.13 -10.23
CA ASN A 353 21.45 -14.57 -10.42
C ASN A 353 22.93 -15.00 -10.36
N ASN A 354 23.83 -14.26 -11.01
CA ASN A 354 25.27 -14.54 -10.97
C ASN A 354 25.83 -14.43 -9.53
N GLN A 355 25.34 -13.49 -8.73
CA GLN A 355 25.72 -13.37 -7.31
C GLN A 355 25.21 -14.55 -6.47
N ALA A 356 24.00 -15.03 -6.75
CA ALA A 356 23.43 -16.19 -6.08
C ALA A 356 24.23 -17.47 -6.37
N GLU A 357 24.67 -17.64 -7.63
CA GLU A 357 25.55 -18.75 -8.04
C GLU A 357 26.93 -18.67 -7.38
N ALA A 358 27.60 -17.50 -7.41
CA ALA A 358 28.91 -17.31 -6.77
C ALA A 358 28.88 -17.54 -5.25
N SER A 359 27.76 -17.19 -4.59
CA SER A 359 27.56 -17.42 -3.16
C SER A 359 27.42 -18.92 -2.80
N ALA A 360 27.00 -19.76 -3.75
CA ALA A 360 26.89 -21.21 -3.55
C ALA A 360 28.26 -21.92 -3.64
N GLU A 361 29.26 -21.31 -4.29
CA GLU A 361 30.60 -21.88 -4.50
C GLU A 361 31.64 -21.51 -3.41
N GLY A 362 31.24 -20.75 -2.38
CA GLY A 362 32.02 -20.60 -1.14
C GLY A 362 32.84 -19.32 -0.96
N GLU A 363 32.58 -18.24 -1.72
CA GLU A 363 33.13 -16.92 -1.41
C GLU A 363 32.33 -16.22 -0.29
N GLU A 364 33.02 -15.51 0.62
CA GLU A 364 32.44 -14.74 1.74
C GLU A 364 31.63 -13.53 1.23
N MET A 365 30.49 -13.79 0.61
CA MET A 365 29.49 -12.78 0.25
C MET A 365 28.40 -12.71 1.33
N PRO A 366 27.83 -11.53 1.61
CA PRO A 366 26.79 -11.39 2.63
C PRO A 366 25.59 -12.25 2.26
N LEU A 367 25.35 -13.27 3.08
CA LEU A 367 24.28 -14.28 2.98
C LEU A 367 22.97 -13.70 2.43
N GLN A 368 22.63 -14.00 1.17
CA GLN A 368 21.27 -13.85 0.66
C GLN A 368 20.40 -14.94 1.28
N LEU A 369 19.32 -14.54 1.97
CA LEU A 369 18.39 -15.40 2.71
C LEU A 369 17.49 -16.28 1.82
N ILE A 370 17.77 -16.40 0.51
CA ILE A 370 17.02 -17.24 -0.44
C ILE A 370 17.97 -18.32 -0.96
N ALA A 371 18.25 -19.32 -0.11
CA ALA A 371 18.97 -20.51 -0.50
C ALA A 371 17.96 -21.57 -1.00
N THR A 372 17.66 -21.54 -2.29
CA THR A 372 17.14 -22.72 -2.99
C THR A 372 17.76 -22.78 -4.38
N ASP A 373 18.04 -24.00 -4.82
CA ASP A 373 18.76 -24.40 -6.04
C ASP A 373 18.06 -23.98 -7.35
N ARG A 374 16.99 -23.17 -7.25
CA ARG A 374 16.05 -22.75 -8.30
C ARG A 374 15.43 -21.36 -8.06
N SER A 375 16.04 -20.48 -7.28
CA SER A 375 15.51 -19.12 -7.13
C SER A 375 16.03 -18.21 -8.24
N ASP A 376 15.64 -18.48 -9.47
CA ASP A 376 15.75 -17.48 -10.54
C ASP A 376 14.73 -16.40 -10.24
N ILE A 377 15.18 -15.15 -10.13
CA ILE A 377 14.26 -14.01 -10.12
C ILE A 377 13.68 -13.91 -11.52
N GLU A 378 12.38 -14.12 -11.66
CA GLU A 378 11.68 -14.01 -12.95
C GLU A 378 10.99 -12.65 -13.09
N VAL A 379 11.02 -12.10 -14.30
CA VAL A 379 10.27 -10.89 -14.65
C VAL A 379 8.99 -11.36 -15.32
N GLU A 380 7.87 -11.16 -14.64
CA GLU A 380 6.53 -11.50 -15.14
C GLU A 380 5.74 -10.23 -15.48
N TYR A 381 4.99 -10.28 -16.57
CA TYR A 381 4.01 -9.26 -16.93
C TYR A 381 2.62 -9.81 -16.66
N GLU A 382 1.90 -9.18 -15.74
CA GLU A 382 0.51 -9.53 -15.42
C GLU A 382 -0.44 -8.53 -16.07
N GLU A 383 -1.41 -9.02 -16.83
CA GLU A 383 -2.52 -8.18 -17.32
C GLU A 383 -3.45 -7.87 -16.15
N THR A 384 -3.62 -6.58 -15.83
CA THR A 384 -4.38 -6.14 -14.66
C THR A 384 -5.54 -5.22 -15.06
N SER A 385 -6.51 -5.05 -14.16
CA SER A 385 -7.60 -4.10 -14.38
C SER A 385 -7.07 -2.67 -14.40
N PHE A 386 -7.76 -1.78 -15.12
CA PHE A 386 -7.39 -0.35 -15.14
C PHE A 386 -7.36 0.25 -13.74
N TYR A 387 -8.29 -0.14 -12.86
CA TYR A 387 -8.29 0.30 -11.46
C TYR A 387 -7.06 -0.19 -10.68
N GLN A 388 -6.69 -1.46 -10.85
CA GLN A 388 -5.54 -2.05 -10.19
C GLN A 388 -4.24 -1.36 -10.65
N HIS A 389 -4.10 -1.07 -11.95
CA HIS A 389 -2.97 -0.33 -12.49
C HIS A 389 -2.88 1.09 -11.93
N LEU A 390 -3.99 1.83 -11.89
CA LEU A 390 -4.05 3.15 -11.27
C LEU A 390 -3.66 3.10 -9.78
N ASN A 391 -4.16 2.09 -9.07
CA ASN A 391 -3.87 1.92 -7.65
C ASN A 391 -2.39 1.61 -7.42
N GLU A 392 -1.79 0.77 -8.24
CA GLU A 392 -0.38 0.40 -8.17
C GLU A 392 0.53 1.63 -8.34
N VAL A 393 0.26 2.49 -9.33
CA VAL A 393 0.98 3.77 -9.50
C VAL A 393 0.82 4.66 -8.27
N CYS A 394 -0.38 4.74 -7.70
CA CYS A 394 -0.63 5.53 -6.49
C CYS A 394 0.08 4.99 -5.25
N VAL A 395 0.14 3.66 -5.08
CA VAL A 395 0.91 3.03 -3.99
C VAL A 395 2.39 3.30 -4.17
N ASN A 396 2.91 3.16 -5.40
CA ASN A 396 4.31 3.39 -5.71
C ASN A 396 4.72 4.85 -5.45
N ALA A 397 3.87 5.83 -5.75
CA ALA A 397 4.13 7.24 -5.43
C ALA A 397 4.14 7.57 -3.92
N THR A 398 3.60 6.69 -3.07
CA THR A 398 3.74 6.82 -1.60
C THR A 398 5.01 6.18 -1.04
N ILE A 399 5.68 5.32 -1.83
CA ILE A 399 6.86 4.57 -1.43
C ILE A 399 8.13 5.17 -2.04
N TYR A 400 8.12 5.45 -3.34
CA TYR A 400 9.26 5.94 -4.11
C TYR A 400 9.12 7.45 -4.36
N GLN A 401 10.18 8.21 -4.08
CA GLN A 401 10.21 9.66 -4.26
C GLN A 401 10.14 10.07 -5.74
N SER A 402 10.69 9.24 -6.61
CA SER A 402 10.79 9.47 -8.05
C SER A 402 9.50 9.15 -8.83
N SER A 403 8.52 8.47 -8.20
CA SER A 403 7.27 8.12 -8.85
C SER A 403 6.20 9.21 -8.66
N SER A 404 5.42 9.47 -9.71
CA SER A 404 4.37 10.47 -9.73
C SER A 404 2.99 9.85 -9.94
N ALA A 405 2.06 10.14 -9.03
CA ALA A 405 0.66 9.73 -9.15
C ALA A 405 -0.24 10.82 -9.78
N LEU A 406 0.34 11.83 -10.45
CA LEU A 406 -0.41 12.98 -10.98
C LEU A 406 -1.55 12.57 -11.93
N MET A 407 -1.27 11.64 -12.85
CA MET A 407 -2.27 11.15 -13.81
C MET A 407 -3.22 10.11 -13.20
N ALA A 408 -2.75 9.37 -12.21
CA ALA A 408 -3.47 8.24 -11.64
C ALA A 408 -4.49 8.67 -10.57
N THR A 409 -4.13 9.64 -9.72
CA THR A 409 -4.92 10.03 -8.54
C THR A 409 -6.32 10.53 -8.91
N PRO A 410 -6.48 11.51 -9.83
CA PRO A 410 -7.81 12.02 -10.16
C PRO A 410 -8.72 10.95 -10.78
N ARG A 411 -8.18 10.12 -11.69
CA ARG A 411 -8.93 9.05 -12.36
C ARG A 411 -9.38 7.97 -11.38
N ARG A 412 -8.49 7.56 -10.47
CA ARG A 412 -8.81 6.59 -9.42
C ARG A 412 -9.88 7.13 -8.47
N SER A 413 -9.76 8.40 -8.06
CA SER A 413 -10.74 9.06 -7.20
C SER A 413 -12.13 9.12 -7.83
N GLN A 414 -12.21 9.44 -9.13
CA GLN A 414 -13.48 9.43 -9.88
C GLN A 414 -14.11 8.03 -9.94
N ILE A 415 -13.30 6.98 -10.11
CA ILE A 415 -13.77 5.59 -10.08
C ILE A 415 -14.32 5.22 -8.70
N ILE A 416 -13.64 5.63 -7.62
CA ILE A 416 -14.09 5.39 -6.24
C ILE A 416 -15.41 6.15 -5.97
N ASP A 417 -15.51 7.40 -6.37
CA ASP A 417 -16.74 8.19 -6.21
C ASP A 417 -17.90 7.61 -7.03
N ARG A 418 -17.63 7.10 -8.24
CA ARG A 418 -18.64 6.39 -9.04
C ARG A 418 -19.12 5.12 -8.32
N MET A 419 -18.21 4.32 -7.77
CA MET A 419 -18.57 3.14 -6.99
C MET A 419 -19.40 3.52 -5.74
N ALA A 420 -19.04 4.60 -5.06
CA ALA A 420 -19.80 5.10 -3.91
C ALA A 420 -21.23 5.47 -4.33
N GLN A 421 -21.40 6.21 -5.43
CA GLN A 421 -22.73 6.56 -5.97
C GLN A 421 -23.57 5.33 -6.32
N LEU A 422 -22.99 4.32 -6.98
CA LEU A 422 -23.69 3.08 -7.32
C LEU A 422 -24.15 2.28 -6.09
N ASN A 423 -23.52 2.52 -4.93
CA ASN A 423 -23.84 1.88 -3.66
C ASN A 423 -24.74 2.74 -2.75
N ASP A 424 -25.36 3.79 -3.28
CA ASP A 424 -26.14 4.80 -2.53
C ASP A 424 -25.35 5.48 -1.41
N LEU A 425 -24.03 5.61 -1.59
CA LEU A 425 -23.14 6.32 -0.68
C LEU A 425 -22.80 7.69 -1.23
N ARG A 426 -22.57 8.64 -0.34
CA ARG A 426 -22.17 9.99 -0.72
C ARG A 426 -20.73 9.97 -1.25
N PRO A 427 -20.48 10.36 -2.52
CA PRO A 427 -19.12 10.55 -3.02
C PRO A 427 -18.46 11.70 -2.26
N ASN A 428 -17.17 11.56 -1.96
CA ASN A 428 -16.43 12.54 -1.17
C ASN A 428 -15.01 12.78 -1.68
N MET A 429 -14.46 11.91 -2.54
CA MET A 429 -13.07 12.02 -3.01
C MET A 429 -12.85 13.34 -3.76
N PHE A 430 -13.82 13.76 -4.58
CA PHE A 430 -13.75 15.02 -5.31
C PHE A 430 -13.65 16.29 -4.44
N ASN A 431 -14.02 16.24 -3.15
CA ASN A 431 -13.89 17.38 -2.24
C ASN A 431 -12.50 17.50 -1.60
N LEU A 432 -11.67 16.48 -1.77
CA LEU A 432 -10.35 16.38 -1.14
C LEU A 432 -9.26 16.92 -2.06
N SER A 433 -8.15 17.38 -1.47
CA SER A 433 -6.94 17.72 -2.22
C SER A 433 -6.29 16.47 -2.84
N GLU A 434 -5.46 16.64 -3.87
CA GLU A 434 -4.78 15.50 -4.53
C GLU A 434 -3.98 14.63 -3.55
N LYS A 435 -3.31 15.24 -2.57
CA LYS A 435 -2.57 14.51 -1.53
C LYS A 435 -3.48 13.69 -0.63
N GLU A 436 -4.62 14.26 -0.23
CA GLU A 436 -5.63 13.56 0.57
C GLU A 436 -6.30 12.43 -0.24
N GLN A 437 -6.59 12.67 -1.52
CA GLN A 437 -7.10 11.66 -2.44
C GLN A 437 -6.14 10.48 -2.61
N LEU A 438 -4.84 10.74 -2.67
CA LEU A 438 -3.81 9.70 -2.77
C LEU A 438 -3.85 8.78 -1.54
N ILE A 439 -3.82 9.37 -0.33
CA ILE A 439 -3.80 8.63 0.93
C ILE A 439 -5.12 7.88 1.14
N LEU A 440 -6.25 8.56 1.01
CA LEU A 440 -7.56 7.94 1.22
C LEU A 440 -7.84 6.86 0.17
N GLY A 441 -7.45 7.08 -1.09
CA GLY A 441 -7.60 6.08 -2.14
C GLY A 441 -6.80 4.80 -1.85
N ASN A 442 -5.57 4.92 -1.32
CA ASN A 442 -4.79 3.75 -0.90
C ASN A 442 -5.50 3.00 0.24
N GLN A 443 -5.98 3.74 1.25
CA GLN A 443 -6.71 3.17 2.39
C GLN A 443 -8.00 2.45 1.98
N VAL A 444 -8.75 3.00 1.01
CA VAL A 444 -9.97 2.37 0.47
C VAL A 444 -9.64 1.04 -0.20
N THR A 445 -8.61 0.99 -1.05
CA THR A 445 -8.20 -0.27 -1.71
C THR A 445 -7.69 -1.28 -0.68
N ASP A 446 -6.87 -0.86 0.27
CA ASP A 446 -6.36 -1.75 1.34
C ASP A 446 -7.48 -2.29 2.21
N PHE A 447 -8.50 -1.48 2.51
CA PHE A 447 -9.69 -1.93 3.21
C PHE A 447 -10.40 -3.05 2.43
N PHE A 448 -10.62 -2.87 1.13
CA PHE A 448 -11.27 -3.88 0.31
C PHE A 448 -10.43 -5.15 0.15
N LEU A 449 -9.12 -5.05 -0.05
CA LEU A 449 -8.23 -6.22 -0.15
C LEU A 449 -8.15 -6.98 1.19
N THR A 450 -8.15 -6.25 2.30
CA THR A 450 -8.15 -6.85 3.65
C THR A 450 -9.45 -7.60 3.93
N ARG A 451 -10.58 -7.15 3.37
CA ARG A 451 -11.89 -7.79 3.59
C ARG A 451 -12.20 -8.89 2.58
N LEU A 452 -11.95 -8.65 1.30
CA LEU A 452 -12.37 -9.53 0.20
C LEU A 452 -11.30 -10.55 -0.20
N HIS A 453 -10.03 -10.32 0.19
CA HIS A 453 -8.91 -11.22 -0.07
C HIS A 453 -8.68 -11.58 -1.56
N SER A 454 -9.22 -10.80 -2.49
CA SER A 454 -9.17 -11.09 -3.92
C SER A 454 -9.36 -9.84 -4.76
N TRP A 455 -8.39 -9.55 -5.65
CA TRP A 455 -8.49 -8.48 -6.65
C TRP A 455 -9.70 -8.64 -7.57
N ASN A 456 -10.06 -9.87 -7.95
CA ASN A 456 -11.25 -10.11 -8.79
C ASN A 456 -12.53 -9.60 -8.14
N LYS A 457 -12.71 -9.80 -6.82
CA LYS A 457 -13.87 -9.29 -6.09
C LYS A 457 -13.83 -7.76 -5.94
N VAL A 458 -12.65 -7.20 -5.66
CA VAL A 458 -12.45 -5.74 -5.60
C VAL A 458 -12.80 -5.10 -6.94
N ASN A 459 -12.30 -5.65 -8.04
CA ASN A 459 -12.54 -5.14 -9.39
C ASN A 459 -14.04 -5.15 -9.73
N LYS A 460 -14.77 -6.21 -9.38
CA LYS A 460 -16.24 -6.29 -9.56
C LYS A 460 -17.02 -5.29 -8.71
N LEU A 461 -16.55 -5.04 -7.48
CA LEU A 461 -17.14 -4.04 -6.59
C LEU A 461 -16.93 -2.63 -7.16
N ILE A 462 -15.72 -2.36 -7.66
CA ILE A 462 -15.33 -1.07 -8.23
C ILE A 462 -16.01 -0.80 -9.58
N SER A 463 -16.17 -1.83 -10.42
CA SER A 463 -16.90 -1.69 -11.70
C SER A 463 -18.41 -1.51 -11.50
N GLY A 464 -18.94 -1.86 -10.31
CA GLY A 464 -20.36 -1.84 -10.01
C GLY A 464 -21.12 -3.08 -10.46
N GLU A 465 -20.43 -4.14 -10.88
CA GLU A 465 -21.03 -5.46 -11.14
C GLU A 465 -21.51 -6.14 -9.86
N LEU A 466 -20.90 -5.77 -8.73
CA LEU A 466 -21.23 -6.27 -7.40
C LEU A 466 -21.44 -5.07 -6.47
N LEU A 467 -22.55 -5.04 -5.75
CA LEU A 467 -22.82 -4.00 -4.76
C LEU A 467 -22.38 -4.46 -3.37
N ILE A 468 -22.13 -3.49 -2.48
CA ILE A 468 -21.80 -3.72 -1.08
C ILE A 468 -22.91 -4.54 -0.39
N ASP A 469 -24.17 -4.36 -0.80
CA ASP A 469 -25.31 -5.10 -0.25
C ASP A 469 -25.31 -6.59 -0.65
N ASP A 470 -24.68 -6.92 -1.78
CA ASP A 470 -24.57 -8.31 -2.29
C ASP A 470 -23.50 -9.11 -1.52
N LEU A 471 -22.68 -8.43 -0.70
CA LEU A 471 -21.65 -9.08 0.11
C LEU A 471 -22.27 -9.73 1.35
N HIS A 472 -22.19 -11.06 1.42
CA HIS A 472 -22.74 -11.86 2.51
C HIS A 472 -21.68 -12.69 3.24
N GLY A 473 -22.00 -13.08 4.48
CA GLY A 473 -21.14 -13.96 5.29
C GLY A 473 -19.80 -13.31 5.69
N PRO A 474 -18.65 -13.97 5.45
CA PRO A 474 -17.34 -13.46 5.87
C PRO A 474 -16.90 -12.19 5.13
N ASP A 475 -17.47 -11.94 3.94
CA ASP A 475 -17.12 -10.81 3.08
C ASP A 475 -18.03 -9.59 3.32
N ARG A 476 -18.98 -9.66 4.27
CA ARG A 476 -19.97 -8.60 4.52
C ARG A 476 -19.28 -7.29 4.93
N ILE A 477 -19.56 -6.23 4.17
CA ILE A 477 -19.14 -4.86 4.47
C ILE A 477 -20.37 -4.05 4.86
N SER A 478 -20.28 -3.33 5.98
CA SER A 478 -21.35 -2.46 6.46
C SER A 478 -21.25 -1.11 5.75
N LYS A 479 -22.29 -0.73 4.98
CA LYS A 479 -22.40 0.60 4.34
C LYS A 479 -22.04 1.78 5.26
N PRO A 480 -22.54 1.89 6.51
CA PRO A 480 -22.17 3.00 7.39
C PRO A 480 -20.70 2.96 7.83
N ASP A 481 -20.07 1.80 7.94
CA ASP A 481 -18.65 1.70 8.29
C ASP A 481 -17.77 2.17 7.12
N PHE A 482 -18.15 1.82 5.89
CA PHE A 482 -17.47 2.30 4.70
C PHE A 482 -17.74 3.80 4.44
N ALA A 483 -18.95 4.30 4.71
CA ALA A 483 -19.25 5.73 4.65
C ALA A 483 -18.37 6.53 5.61
N ARG A 484 -18.17 6.04 6.84
CA ARG A 484 -17.24 6.66 7.80
C ARG A 484 -15.82 6.71 7.27
N LEU A 485 -15.35 5.63 6.62
CA LEU A 485 -14.02 5.62 6.00
C LEU A 485 -13.87 6.76 4.98
N LEU A 486 -14.84 6.94 4.09
CA LEU A 486 -14.85 8.01 3.09
C LEU A 486 -14.95 9.42 3.68
N GLU A 487 -15.57 9.56 4.85
CA GLU A 487 -15.69 10.83 5.59
C GLU A 487 -14.45 11.17 6.42
N THR A 488 -13.62 10.17 6.75
CA THR A 488 -12.37 10.40 7.49
C THR A 488 -11.43 11.26 6.65
N LYS A 489 -11.11 12.46 7.14
CA LYS A 489 -9.99 13.23 6.57
C LYS A 489 -8.69 12.51 6.92
N PRO A 490 -7.89 12.08 5.93
CA PRO A 490 -6.63 11.42 6.20
C PRO A 490 -5.69 12.40 6.94
N SER A 491 -5.09 11.96 8.03
CA SER A 491 -4.05 12.74 8.70
C SER A 491 -2.83 12.83 7.79
N LEU A 492 -2.49 14.04 7.34
CA LEU A 492 -1.33 14.31 6.48
C LEU A 492 0.03 14.01 7.15
N ASN A 493 0.04 13.59 8.41
CA ASN A 493 1.25 13.31 9.20
C ASN A 493 1.82 11.90 9.02
N SER A 494 1.31 11.06 8.10
CA SER A 494 2.05 9.85 7.70
C SER A 494 3.13 10.24 6.68
N THR A 495 4.26 10.71 7.19
CA THR A 495 5.43 11.04 6.37
C THR A 495 5.89 9.79 5.62
N ALA A 496 5.67 9.80 4.30
CA ALA A 496 6.49 9.07 3.35
C ALA A 496 7.89 9.69 3.45
N LEU A 497 8.75 9.10 4.28
CA LEU A 497 10.22 9.15 4.30
C LEU A 497 10.65 8.72 5.72
N PRO A 498 11.30 7.55 5.89
CA PRO A 498 11.79 7.09 7.20
C PRO A 498 12.89 7.98 7.81
N PHE A 499 13.33 9.03 7.11
CA PHE A 499 14.43 9.91 7.55
C PHE A 499 13.99 11.28 8.09
N MET A 500 12.69 11.54 8.16
CA MET A 500 12.16 12.72 8.87
C MET A 500 11.31 12.28 10.05
N GLU A 501 11.89 11.48 10.95
CA GLU A 501 11.50 11.59 12.34
C GLU A 501 11.82 13.03 12.76
N GLN A 502 10.81 13.70 13.32
CA GLN A 502 10.99 14.98 13.99
C GLN A 502 12.17 14.83 14.96
N THR A 503 13.29 15.46 14.65
CA THR A 503 14.23 15.86 15.68
C THR A 503 13.43 16.75 16.62
N GLU A 504 12.92 16.16 17.70
CA GLU A 504 12.66 16.94 18.91
C GLU A 504 13.97 17.66 19.19
N SER A 505 13.99 18.97 18.93
CA SER A 505 15.05 19.83 19.40
C SER A 505 15.08 19.62 20.91
N ILE A 506 16.08 18.86 21.37
CA ILE A 506 16.39 18.78 22.79
C ILE A 506 16.81 20.21 23.15
N ASP A 507 15.90 20.95 23.79
CA ASP A 507 16.21 22.24 24.40
C ASP A 507 17.31 21.99 25.42
N LEU A 508 18.53 22.39 25.05
CA LEU A 508 19.74 22.32 25.85
C LEU A 508 19.77 23.35 27.00
N GLU A 509 18.60 23.80 27.47
CA GLU A 509 18.49 24.74 28.60
C GLU A 509 18.26 24.07 29.96
N ALA A 510 18.16 22.73 30.02
CA ALA A 510 17.95 22.01 31.29
C ALA A 510 19.25 21.53 32.00
N PHE A 511 20.43 21.96 31.53
CA PHE A 511 21.72 21.66 32.16
C PHE A 511 22.59 22.91 32.37
N ALA A 512 22.03 23.94 33.00
CA ALA A 512 22.76 25.03 33.63
C ALA A 512 22.39 25.16 35.11
#